data_AF-A0A9D5VK92-F1
#
_entry.id   AF-A0A9D5VK92-F1
#
_cell.length_a   1.000
_cell.length_b   1.000
_cell.length_c   1.000
_cell.angle_alpha   90.00
_cell.angle_beta   90.00
_cell.angle_gamma   90.00
#
_symmetry.space_group_name_H-M   'P 1'
#
loop_
_entity.id
_entity.type
_entity.pdbx_description
1 polymer ?
#
loop_
_entity_poly.entity_id
_entity_poly.type
_entity_poly.pdbx_seq_one_letter_code
_entity_poly.pdbx_strand_id
1 'polypeptide(L)'
;MSKKVLLIESDLGLAAILDIVIRKKFDAEVICKTSATAAAEFLQRHHDFSCIIVDDDAPKGATNKMIKAVQQLDRSIPVIALVNPIATGFDGKFVYAKVTKPDVTTTIEQILKNFLDEHNKDENSIIGSILAPFFFIRLESIYYFNRLDVDFYIKLSEDKILKLFEAGSFFGKEDYDKYNGKGVEGLYALKDELPTLIDRLFQNYKALFDLNFYTCADNLVNLINAQEVYSDSETGQIIDKVAKSLLKAEENSLGYDEGVSVCKETLSTISKTIGKFGITPSTQNLTKATVLLSLAFIKKSPMLGGLLEKMQAISAETEDSYLVDHSLFLANLTCVIAGVMGWNSNLTYYKLTLASFIHDMPLKNPKLAKFRSLQELMSKCDIFSEEELQGYINHPYEAAKMIESFRMIPPDIASIVLEHHERPDGMGFPRKINYNSITPLGKLFIVSHDIVSYIFNKEKNQSALSSKNKEERPDKLNSNLITFLNQHRMLYQMGDFKHIFDAIWNNLVNTSNPKSSIL
;
A
#
# COMPACT_ATOMS: atom_id res chain seq x y z
N MET A 1 -15.71 -37.22 10.17
CA MET A 1 -14.78 -37.06 9.03
C MET A 1 -13.86 -35.88 9.34
N SER A 2 -12.59 -35.88 8.92
CA SER A 2 -11.76 -34.68 9.12
C SER A 2 -12.31 -33.54 8.27
N LYS A 3 -12.61 -32.41 8.89
CA LYS A 3 -13.12 -31.21 8.21
C LYS A 3 -11.96 -30.60 7.41
N LYS A 4 -11.84 -30.91 6.12
CA LYS A 4 -10.77 -30.39 5.25
C LYS A 4 -11.34 -29.45 4.21
N VAL A 5 -10.83 -28.22 4.17
CA VAL A 5 -11.21 -27.20 3.19
C VAL A 5 -9.99 -26.90 2.32
N LEU A 6 -10.12 -27.08 1.02
CA LEU A 6 -9.13 -26.59 0.06
C LEU A 6 -9.50 -25.16 -0.34
N LEU A 7 -8.64 -24.21 0.00
CA LEU A 7 -8.79 -22.81 -0.36
C LEU A 7 -7.81 -22.46 -1.48
N ILE A 8 -8.34 -22.20 -2.67
CA ILE A 8 -7.57 -21.78 -3.85
C ILE A 8 -7.85 -20.29 -4.04
N GLU A 9 -6.95 -19.43 -3.57
CA GLU A 9 -7.13 -17.98 -3.63
C GLU A 9 -5.79 -17.33 -3.92
N SER A 10 -5.76 -16.53 -4.99
CA SER A 10 -4.53 -15.90 -5.47
C SER A 10 -4.17 -14.66 -4.65
N ASP A 11 -5.15 -13.97 -4.09
CA ASP A 11 -4.94 -12.87 -3.16
C ASP A 11 -4.56 -13.40 -1.76
N LEU A 12 -3.29 -13.21 -1.38
CA LEU A 12 -2.75 -13.69 -0.10
C LEU A 12 -3.48 -13.10 1.12
N GLY A 13 -4.03 -11.89 1.00
CA GLY A 13 -4.78 -11.23 2.06
C GLY A 13 -6.12 -11.87 2.28
N LEU A 14 -6.88 -12.06 1.19
CA LEU A 14 -8.14 -12.78 1.26
C LEU A 14 -7.95 -14.22 1.73
N ALA A 15 -6.91 -14.89 1.23
CA ALA A 15 -6.55 -16.24 1.65
C ALA A 15 -6.30 -16.31 3.16
N ALA A 16 -5.57 -15.36 3.73
CA ALA A 16 -5.31 -15.27 5.16
C ALA A 16 -6.59 -15.01 5.98
N ILE A 17 -7.45 -14.10 5.52
CA ILE A 17 -8.73 -13.80 6.18
C ILE A 17 -9.62 -15.04 6.22
N LEU A 18 -9.82 -15.68 5.07
CA LEU A 18 -10.66 -16.87 4.95
C LEU A 18 -10.11 -18.04 5.76
N ASP A 19 -8.79 -18.24 5.76
CA ASP A 19 -8.15 -19.24 6.61
C ASP A 19 -8.50 -19.03 8.09
N ILE A 20 -8.29 -17.82 8.62
CA ILE A 20 -8.57 -17.50 10.02
C ILE A 20 -10.05 -17.69 10.33
N VAL A 21 -10.94 -17.15 9.48
CA VAL A 21 -12.40 -17.23 9.66
C VAL A 21 -12.87 -18.68 9.69
N ILE A 22 -12.44 -19.49 8.72
CA ILE A 22 -12.87 -20.89 8.60
C ILE A 22 -12.35 -21.72 9.78
N ARG A 23 -11.05 -21.62 10.10
CA ARG A 23 -10.46 -22.34 11.24
C ARG A 23 -11.10 -21.94 12.57
N LYS A 24 -11.33 -20.64 12.79
CA LYS A 24 -11.98 -20.13 14.01
C LYS A 24 -13.41 -20.65 14.17
N LYS A 25 -14.18 -20.71 13.08
CA LYS A 25 -15.62 -20.99 13.14
C LYS A 25 -15.96 -22.48 13.10
N PHE A 26 -15.20 -23.27 12.33
CA PHE A 26 -15.52 -24.67 12.04
C PHE A 26 -14.50 -25.68 12.57
N ASP A 27 -13.33 -25.22 13.06
CA ASP A 27 -12.20 -26.08 13.43
C ASP A 27 -11.82 -27.05 12.30
N ALA A 28 -11.78 -26.50 11.10
CA ALA A 28 -11.43 -27.22 9.88
C ALA A 28 -9.93 -27.07 9.58
N GLU A 29 -9.32 -28.11 9.05
CA GLU A 29 -8.02 -28.01 8.40
C GLU A 29 -8.19 -27.25 7.07
N VAL A 30 -7.57 -26.07 6.97
CA VAL A 30 -7.57 -25.27 5.73
C VAL A 30 -6.25 -25.45 5.02
N ILE A 31 -6.30 -25.92 3.78
CA ILE A 31 -5.14 -26.09 2.90
C ILE A 31 -5.18 -24.98 1.85
N CYS A 32 -4.24 -24.04 1.91
CA CYS A 32 -4.19 -22.92 0.98
C CYS A 32 -3.32 -23.23 -0.24
N LYS A 33 -3.80 -22.86 -1.43
CA LYS A 33 -3.04 -22.85 -2.69
C LYS A 33 -3.20 -21.49 -3.35
N THR A 34 -2.08 -20.80 -3.57
CA THR A 34 -2.06 -19.40 -4.03
C THR A 34 -1.96 -19.26 -5.54
N SER A 35 -1.98 -20.38 -6.28
CA SER A 35 -2.05 -20.37 -7.74
C SER A 35 -2.88 -21.54 -8.26
N ALA A 36 -3.60 -21.29 -9.35
CA ALA A 36 -4.39 -22.32 -10.04
C ALA A 36 -3.54 -23.50 -10.51
N THR A 37 -2.27 -23.27 -10.90
CA THR A 37 -1.35 -24.34 -11.31
C THR A 37 -1.01 -25.25 -10.13
N ALA A 38 -0.58 -24.69 -9.00
CA ALA A 38 -0.27 -25.46 -7.80
C ALA A 38 -1.51 -26.20 -7.26
N ALA A 39 -2.69 -25.57 -7.35
CA ALA A 39 -3.94 -26.21 -6.99
C ALA A 39 -4.28 -27.41 -7.90
N ALA A 40 -4.13 -27.25 -9.22
CA ALA A 40 -4.40 -28.33 -10.17
C ALA A 40 -3.46 -29.53 -9.96
N GLU A 41 -2.18 -29.31 -9.69
CA GLU A 41 -1.22 -30.38 -9.37
C GLU A 41 -1.56 -31.07 -8.04
N PHE A 42 -2.00 -30.31 -7.04
CA PHE A 42 -2.42 -30.84 -5.75
C PHE A 42 -3.67 -31.73 -5.88
N LEU A 43 -4.66 -31.28 -6.64
CA LEU A 43 -5.91 -32.01 -6.88
C LEU A 43 -5.73 -33.31 -7.66
N GLN A 44 -4.60 -33.54 -8.34
CA GLN A 44 -4.30 -34.82 -8.99
C GLN A 44 -3.97 -35.94 -7.98
N ARG A 45 -3.59 -35.59 -6.74
CA ARG A 45 -3.11 -36.55 -5.73
C ARG A 45 -3.97 -36.57 -4.47
N HIS A 46 -4.87 -35.59 -4.31
CA HIS A 46 -5.68 -35.40 -3.12
C HIS A 46 -7.14 -35.15 -3.51
N HIS A 47 -8.05 -35.93 -2.93
CA HIS A 47 -9.49 -35.87 -3.24
C HIS A 47 -10.38 -35.87 -1.98
N ASP A 48 -9.78 -35.90 -0.79
CA ASP A 48 -10.49 -35.96 0.50
C ASP A 48 -10.72 -34.54 1.03
N PHE A 49 -11.79 -33.89 0.57
CA PHE A 49 -12.18 -32.55 1.01
C PHE A 49 -13.67 -32.50 1.36
N SER A 50 -13.98 -31.75 2.41
CA SER A 50 -15.37 -31.42 2.77
C SER A 50 -15.94 -30.32 1.90
N CYS A 51 -15.09 -29.41 1.40
CA CYS A 51 -15.46 -28.34 0.48
C CYS A 51 -14.21 -27.78 -0.22
N ILE A 52 -14.40 -27.20 -1.40
CA ILE A 52 -13.38 -26.45 -2.14
C ILE A 52 -13.89 -25.03 -2.34
N ILE A 53 -13.08 -24.04 -1.96
CA ILE A 53 -13.30 -22.63 -2.25
C ILE A 53 -12.30 -22.23 -3.31
N VAL A 54 -12.78 -21.63 -4.40
CA VAL A 54 -11.96 -21.34 -5.58
C VAL A 54 -12.15 -19.93 -6.07
N ASP A 55 -11.04 -19.21 -6.19
CA ASP A 55 -10.92 -17.94 -6.88
C ASP A 55 -10.99 -18.14 -8.40
N ASP A 56 -11.89 -17.41 -9.03
CA ASP A 56 -12.08 -17.44 -10.48
C ASP A 56 -11.08 -16.52 -11.23
N ASP A 57 -10.31 -15.69 -10.51
CA ASP A 57 -9.43 -14.65 -11.07
C ASP A 57 -8.07 -15.14 -11.60
N ALA A 58 -7.98 -16.40 -12.05
CA ALA A 58 -6.75 -16.95 -12.63
C ALA A 58 -6.62 -16.68 -14.15
N PRO A 59 -5.40 -16.64 -14.72
CA PRO A 59 -5.23 -16.57 -16.17
C PRO A 59 -5.97 -17.71 -16.87
N LYS A 60 -6.75 -17.42 -17.92
CA LYS A 60 -7.66 -18.37 -18.61
C LYS A 60 -7.08 -19.78 -18.81
N GLY A 61 -5.81 -19.90 -19.18
CA GLY A 61 -5.14 -21.20 -19.36
C GLY A 61 -4.96 -22.02 -18.07
N ALA A 62 -4.62 -21.36 -16.97
CA ALA A 62 -4.48 -21.99 -15.66
C ALA A 62 -5.85 -22.31 -15.03
N THR A 63 -6.81 -21.38 -15.16
CA THR A 63 -8.21 -21.57 -14.75
C THR A 63 -8.81 -22.79 -15.40
N ASN A 64 -8.61 -22.97 -16.72
CA ASN A 64 -9.11 -24.15 -17.43
C ASN A 64 -8.52 -25.47 -16.92
N LYS A 65 -7.23 -25.50 -16.56
CA LYS A 65 -6.61 -26.72 -16.00
C LYS A 65 -7.17 -27.04 -14.61
N MET A 66 -7.30 -26.02 -13.77
CA MET A 66 -7.89 -26.15 -12.44
C MET A 66 -9.36 -26.58 -12.51
N ILE A 67 -10.18 -25.95 -13.35
CA ILE A 67 -11.58 -26.33 -13.58
C ILE A 67 -11.66 -27.79 -14.01
N LYS A 68 -10.82 -28.24 -14.94
CA LYS A 68 -10.77 -29.65 -15.35
C LYS A 68 -10.41 -30.58 -14.20
N ALA A 69 -9.45 -30.20 -13.34
CA ALA A 69 -9.09 -30.99 -12.17
C ALA A 69 -10.25 -31.08 -11.16
N VAL A 70 -10.94 -29.97 -10.90
CA VAL A 70 -12.13 -29.93 -10.04
C VAL A 70 -13.27 -30.77 -10.63
N GLN A 71 -13.50 -30.72 -11.94
CA GLN A 71 -14.52 -31.53 -12.63
C GLN A 71 -14.28 -33.04 -12.57
N GLN A 72 -13.02 -33.46 -12.33
CA GLN A 72 -12.65 -34.86 -12.16
C GLN A 72 -12.85 -35.37 -10.73
N LEU A 73 -13.13 -34.49 -9.77
CA LEU A 73 -13.43 -34.86 -8.39
C LEU A 73 -14.81 -35.51 -8.27
N ASP A 74 -15.03 -36.18 -7.13
CA ASP A 74 -16.35 -36.65 -6.77
C ASP A 74 -17.35 -35.47 -6.77
N ARG A 75 -18.49 -35.67 -7.46
CA ARG A 75 -19.55 -34.66 -7.58
C ARG A 75 -20.22 -34.33 -6.24
N SER A 76 -19.96 -35.14 -5.20
CA SER A 76 -20.43 -34.89 -3.85
C SER A 76 -19.70 -33.74 -3.15
N ILE A 77 -18.50 -33.36 -3.60
CA ILE A 77 -17.70 -32.29 -2.96
C ILE A 77 -18.23 -30.92 -3.40
N PRO A 78 -18.78 -30.10 -2.48
CA PRO A 78 -19.30 -28.78 -2.83
C PRO A 78 -18.16 -27.82 -3.19
N VAL A 79 -18.32 -27.13 -4.32
CA VAL A 79 -17.39 -26.10 -4.81
C VAL A 79 -18.03 -24.73 -4.67
N ILE A 80 -17.37 -23.82 -3.97
CA ILE A 80 -17.78 -22.41 -3.80
C ILE A 80 -16.86 -21.55 -4.65
N ALA A 81 -17.42 -20.83 -5.62
CA ALA A 81 -16.67 -19.93 -6.48
C ALA A 81 -16.67 -18.51 -5.92
N LEU A 82 -15.49 -17.93 -5.73
CA LEU A 82 -15.30 -16.52 -5.42
C LEU A 82 -15.21 -15.74 -6.74
N VAL A 83 -16.21 -14.91 -7.02
CA VAL A 83 -16.37 -14.25 -8.31
C VAL A 83 -16.16 -12.74 -8.19
N ASN A 84 -15.48 -12.15 -9.17
CA ASN A 84 -15.41 -10.71 -9.33
C ASN A 84 -16.77 -10.19 -9.86
N PRO A 85 -17.23 -8.97 -9.46
CA PRO A 85 -18.54 -8.45 -9.85
C PRO A 85 -18.78 -8.34 -11.38
N ILE A 86 -17.70 -8.32 -12.17
CA ILE A 86 -17.73 -8.06 -13.63
C ILE A 86 -17.12 -9.22 -14.43
N ALA A 87 -16.43 -10.16 -13.78
CA ALA A 87 -15.89 -11.32 -14.46
C ALA A 87 -17.00 -12.34 -14.71
N THR A 88 -17.17 -12.74 -15.97
CA THR A 88 -17.95 -13.92 -16.34
C THR A 88 -17.04 -15.14 -16.26
N GLY A 89 -16.82 -15.68 -15.07
CA GLY A 89 -16.11 -16.94 -14.92
C GLY A 89 -16.71 -17.80 -13.84
N PHE A 90 -16.43 -19.10 -13.94
CA PHE A 90 -17.20 -20.21 -13.37
C PHE A 90 -18.68 -20.22 -13.77
N ASP A 91 -18.99 -20.80 -14.94
CA ASP A 91 -20.37 -21.18 -15.29
C ASP A 91 -20.46 -22.70 -15.50
N GLY A 92 -21.38 -23.35 -14.79
CA GLY A 92 -21.56 -24.80 -14.91
C GLY A 92 -22.24 -25.47 -13.71
N LYS A 93 -22.79 -26.66 -13.97
CA LYS A 93 -23.55 -27.51 -13.02
C LYS A 93 -22.79 -28.01 -11.78
N PHE A 94 -21.52 -27.63 -11.60
CA PHE A 94 -20.62 -28.15 -10.56
C PHE A 94 -20.37 -27.13 -9.43
N VAL A 95 -20.73 -25.86 -9.63
CA VAL A 95 -20.60 -24.83 -8.61
C VAL A 95 -21.82 -24.91 -7.69
N TYR A 96 -21.57 -25.16 -6.40
CA TYR A 96 -22.63 -25.17 -5.40
C TYR A 96 -23.14 -23.74 -5.12
N ALA A 97 -22.23 -22.78 -4.96
CA ALA A 97 -22.56 -21.38 -4.72
C ALA A 97 -21.51 -20.45 -5.33
N LYS A 98 -21.95 -19.26 -5.74
CA LYS A 98 -21.07 -18.16 -6.15
C LYS A 98 -21.12 -17.08 -5.06
N VAL A 99 -19.97 -16.55 -4.67
CA VAL A 99 -19.83 -15.48 -3.68
C VAL A 99 -19.09 -14.33 -4.31
N THR A 100 -19.72 -13.17 -4.37
CA THR A 100 -19.17 -11.98 -5.03
C THR A 100 -18.17 -11.26 -4.12
N LYS A 101 -16.94 -11.06 -4.61
CA LYS A 101 -15.91 -10.24 -3.96
C LYS A 101 -16.31 -8.75 -3.95
N PRO A 102 -15.86 -7.94 -2.96
CA PRO A 102 -14.97 -8.31 -1.85
C PRO A 102 -15.68 -8.83 -0.59
N ASP A 103 -17.00 -8.67 -0.49
CA ASP A 103 -17.79 -8.99 0.71
C ASP A 103 -18.11 -10.49 0.83
N VAL A 104 -17.07 -11.31 1.04
CA VAL A 104 -17.18 -12.78 0.97
C VAL A 104 -17.32 -13.50 2.31
N THR A 105 -16.82 -12.93 3.41
CA THR A 105 -16.63 -13.64 4.70
C THR A 105 -17.94 -14.16 5.27
N THR A 106 -18.93 -13.29 5.45
CA THR A 106 -20.24 -13.64 6.02
C THR A 106 -20.96 -14.68 5.16
N THR A 107 -20.92 -14.51 3.84
CA THR A 107 -21.57 -15.41 2.88
C THR A 107 -20.90 -16.79 2.88
N ILE A 108 -19.57 -16.85 2.91
CA ILE A 108 -18.82 -18.11 3.03
C ILE A 108 -19.18 -18.81 4.34
N GLU A 109 -19.20 -18.10 5.46
CA GLU A 109 -19.60 -18.69 6.74
C GLU A 109 -20.99 -19.31 6.67
N GLN A 110 -21.96 -18.60 6.09
CA GLN A 110 -23.33 -19.11 5.94
C GLN A 110 -23.40 -20.36 5.06
N ILE A 111 -22.67 -20.38 3.95
CA ILE A 111 -22.63 -21.53 3.04
C ILE A 111 -21.96 -22.74 3.71
N LEU A 112 -20.84 -22.53 4.40
CA LEU A 112 -20.08 -23.61 5.01
C LEU A 112 -20.84 -24.33 6.13
N LYS A 113 -21.77 -23.65 6.81
CA LYS A 113 -22.66 -24.30 7.81
C LYS A 113 -23.52 -25.42 7.24
N ASN A 114 -23.72 -25.47 5.92
CA ASN A 114 -24.45 -26.57 5.28
C ASN A 114 -23.62 -27.85 5.18
N PHE A 115 -22.30 -27.78 5.39
CA PHE A 115 -21.35 -28.86 5.15
C PHE A 115 -20.42 -29.15 6.32
N LEU A 116 -20.21 -28.16 7.19
CA LEU A 116 -19.31 -28.21 8.33
C LEU A 116 -20.07 -27.86 9.59
N ASP A 117 -19.98 -28.73 10.59
CA ASP A 117 -20.48 -28.41 11.93
C ASP A 117 -19.69 -27.25 12.52
N GLU A 118 -20.37 -26.29 13.16
CA GLU A 118 -19.70 -25.24 13.91
C GLU A 118 -18.84 -25.85 15.03
N HIS A 119 -17.75 -25.19 15.38
CA HIS A 119 -16.97 -25.57 16.56
C HIS A 119 -17.85 -25.41 17.81
N ASN A 120 -18.23 -26.51 18.44
CA ASN A 120 -18.99 -26.51 19.69
C ASN A 120 -18.17 -25.81 20.78
N LYS A 121 -18.76 -24.78 21.41
CA LYS A 121 -18.14 -24.10 22.57
C LYS A 121 -17.92 -25.03 23.77
N ASP A 122 -18.54 -26.22 23.76
CA ASP A 122 -18.63 -27.13 24.91
C ASP A 122 -17.76 -28.39 24.82
N GLU A 123 -16.85 -28.52 23.84
CA GLU A 123 -15.86 -29.61 23.91
C GLU A 123 -14.69 -29.24 24.82
N ASN A 124 -14.73 -29.81 26.02
CA ASN A 124 -13.61 -29.98 26.95
C ASN A 124 -12.31 -30.41 26.23
N SER A 125 -11.46 -29.43 25.88
CA SER A 125 -10.07 -29.63 25.45
C SER A 125 -9.34 -28.28 25.61
N ILE A 126 -8.58 -27.97 26.67
CA ILE A 126 -8.01 -28.70 27.79
C ILE A 126 -8.17 -27.76 28.98
N ILE A 127 -8.89 -28.15 30.04
CA ILE A 127 -8.85 -27.42 31.31
C ILE A 127 -7.39 -27.47 31.79
N GLY A 128 -6.64 -26.37 31.60
CA GLY A 128 -5.23 -26.25 32.01
C GLY A 128 -4.20 -25.95 30.91
N SER A 129 -4.55 -25.86 29.63
CA SER A 129 -3.57 -25.47 28.59
C SER A 129 -3.32 -23.95 28.58
N ILE A 130 -2.04 -23.53 28.61
CA ILE A 130 -1.65 -22.12 28.49
C ILE A 130 -2.07 -21.50 27.16
N LEU A 131 -2.34 -22.32 26.13
CA LEU A 131 -2.77 -21.87 24.81
C LEU A 131 -4.28 -21.68 24.67
N ALA A 132 -5.09 -22.05 25.67
CA ALA A 132 -6.54 -21.94 25.61
C ALA A 132 -7.08 -20.56 25.17
N PRO A 133 -6.53 -19.41 25.63
CA PRO A 133 -6.98 -18.08 25.21
C PRO A 133 -6.39 -17.63 23.86
N PHE A 134 -5.49 -18.41 23.26
CA PHE A 134 -4.77 -18.04 22.06
C PHE A 134 -5.31 -18.74 20.82
N PHE A 135 -5.10 -18.11 19.66
CA PHE A 135 -5.38 -18.66 18.35
C PHE A 135 -4.13 -18.61 17.49
N PHE A 136 -3.83 -19.72 16.82
CA PHE A 136 -2.66 -19.85 15.97
C PHE A 136 -2.90 -19.23 14.59
N ILE A 137 -1.98 -18.38 14.17
CA ILE A 137 -1.97 -17.71 12.85
C ILE A 137 -0.65 -18.07 12.17
N ARG A 138 -0.75 -18.57 10.94
CA ARG A 138 0.40 -19.02 10.15
C ARG A 138 1.32 -17.85 9.81
N LEU A 139 2.62 -18.11 9.77
CA LEU A 139 3.64 -17.08 9.55
C LEU A 139 3.44 -16.38 8.20
N GLU A 140 3.04 -17.12 7.17
CA GLU A 140 2.76 -16.59 5.83
C GLU A 140 1.59 -15.60 5.84
N SER A 141 0.58 -15.84 6.68
CA SER A 141 -0.53 -14.90 6.87
C SER A 141 -0.04 -13.64 7.57
N ILE A 142 0.75 -13.78 8.64
CA ILE A 142 1.25 -12.65 9.43
C ILE A 142 2.15 -11.74 8.58
N TYR A 143 2.98 -12.32 7.72
CA TYR A 143 3.82 -11.57 6.79
C TYR A 143 3.03 -10.63 5.88
N TYR A 144 1.81 -10.99 5.51
CA TYR A 144 0.94 -10.13 4.71
C TYR A 144 0.39 -8.94 5.50
N PHE A 145 0.23 -9.05 6.83
CA PHE A 145 -0.40 -8.01 7.64
C PHE A 145 0.41 -6.71 7.63
N ASN A 146 1.74 -6.83 7.47
CA ASN A 146 2.74 -5.76 7.53
C ASN A 146 2.78 -5.03 8.88
N ARG A 147 1.68 -4.41 9.30
CA ARG A 147 1.47 -3.87 10.65
C ARG A 147 0.59 -4.84 11.45
N LEU A 148 1.03 -5.15 12.67
CA LEU A 148 0.32 -6.03 13.59
C LEU A 148 -0.65 -5.19 14.42
N ASP A 149 -1.95 -5.27 14.17
CA ASP A 149 -2.96 -4.48 14.89
C ASP A 149 -3.29 -5.04 16.30
N VAL A 150 -2.71 -6.18 16.64
CA VAL A 150 -2.88 -6.88 17.92
C VAL A 150 -1.54 -7.43 18.39
N ASP A 151 -1.45 -7.83 19.65
CA ASP A 151 -0.24 -8.47 20.18
C ASP A 151 -0.06 -9.88 19.59
N PHE A 152 1.19 -10.26 19.30
CA PHE A 152 1.54 -11.62 18.88
C PHE A 152 2.51 -12.27 19.85
N TYR A 153 2.32 -13.58 20.03
CA TYR A 153 3.00 -14.39 21.03
C TYR A 153 3.64 -15.62 20.37
N ILE A 154 4.71 -16.13 20.98
CA ILE A 154 5.40 -17.34 20.56
C ILE A 154 5.40 -18.37 21.69
N LYS A 155 5.04 -19.62 21.36
CA LYS A 155 5.14 -20.76 22.27
C LYS A 155 6.61 -21.20 22.33
N LEU A 156 7.19 -21.22 23.53
CA LEU A 156 8.55 -21.74 23.75
C LEU A 156 8.55 -23.16 24.33
N SER A 157 7.53 -23.51 25.10
CA SER A 157 7.30 -24.85 25.65
C SER A 157 5.80 -25.02 25.96
N GLU A 158 5.38 -26.21 26.41
CA GLU A 158 3.97 -26.47 26.79
C GLU A 158 3.44 -25.50 27.85
N ASP A 159 4.30 -25.05 28.77
CA ASP A 159 3.93 -24.17 29.89
C ASP A 159 4.42 -22.73 29.73
N LYS A 160 5.01 -22.37 28.57
CA LYS A 160 5.62 -21.05 28.36
C LYS A 160 5.25 -20.45 27.01
N ILE A 161 4.53 -19.33 27.07
CA ILE A 161 4.25 -18.45 25.94
C ILE A 161 4.78 -17.05 26.26
N LEU A 162 5.41 -16.39 25.29
CA LEU A 162 5.93 -15.04 25.45
C LEU A 162 5.35 -14.12 24.40
N LYS A 163 5.00 -12.89 24.80
CA LYS A 163 4.72 -11.83 23.84
C LYS A 163 5.99 -11.55 23.05
N LEU A 164 5.87 -11.60 21.73
CA LEU A 164 6.97 -11.41 20.80
C LEU A 164 6.85 -10.07 20.09
N PHE A 165 5.63 -9.66 19.77
CA PHE A 165 5.32 -8.41 19.09
C PHE A 165 4.18 -7.70 19.80
N GLU A 166 4.29 -6.39 19.94
CA GLU A 166 3.26 -5.53 20.49
C GLU A 166 2.34 -5.00 19.39
N ALA A 167 1.08 -4.73 19.71
CA ALA A 167 0.15 -4.05 18.81
C ALA A 167 0.76 -2.73 18.30
N GLY A 168 0.68 -2.52 16.99
CA GLY A 168 1.29 -1.41 16.27
C GLY A 168 2.69 -1.68 15.71
N SER A 169 3.34 -2.77 16.13
CA SER A 169 4.62 -3.20 15.55
C SER A 169 4.48 -3.70 14.12
N PHE A 170 5.61 -3.86 13.44
CA PHE A 170 5.66 -4.35 12.06
C PHE A 170 6.26 -5.75 12.01
N PHE A 171 5.79 -6.56 11.07
CA PHE A 171 6.31 -7.88 10.79
C PHE A 171 6.81 -7.92 9.34
N GLY A 172 8.13 -7.78 9.18
CA GLY A 172 8.76 -7.65 7.88
C GLY A 172 9.35 -8.97 7.36
N LYS A 173 10.04 -8.86 6.21
CA LYS A 173 10.74 -10.01 5.60
C LYS A 173 11.85 -10.56 6.50
N GLU A 174 12.58 -9.68 7.18
CA GLU A 174 13.64 -10.11 8.11
C GLU A 174 13.09 -10.94 9.27
N ASP A 175 11.94 -10.55 9.82
CA ASP A 175 11.23 -11.33 10.84
C ASP A 175 10.77 -12.66 10.27
N TYR A 176 10.11 -12.64 9.12
CA TYR A 176 9.66 -13.84 8.43
C TYR A 176 10.80 -14.84 8.22
N ASP A 177 11.90 -14.40 7.58
CA ASP A 177 13.06 -15.24 7.28
C ASP A 177 13.71 -15.77 8.57
N LYS A 178 13.81 -14.94 9.61
CA LYS A 178 14.35 -15.31 10.92
C LYS A 178 13.53 -16.41 11.62
N TYR A 179 12.20 -16.30 11.63
CA TYR A 179 11.34 -17.27 12.33
C TYR A 179 11.09 -18.52 11.48
N ASN A 180 10.85 -18.36 10.18
CA ASN A 180 10.74 -19.47 9.24
C ASN A 180 12.04 -20.30 9.21
N GLY A 181 13.20 -19.66 9.19
CA GLY A 181 14.50 -20.33 9.25
C GLY A 181 14.76 -21.11 10.56
N LYS A 182 13.98 -20.82 11.61
CA LYS A 182 13.97 -21.58 12.88
C LYS A 182 12.88 -22.65 12.94
N GLY A 183 12.15 -22.88 11.84
CA GLY A 183 11.03 -23.83 11.78
C GLY A 183 9.78 -23.36 12.52
N VAL A 184 9.61 -22.06 12.76
CA VAL A 184 8.39 -21.51 13.36
C VAL A 184 7.32 -21.40 12.29
N GLU A 185 6.27 -22.22 12.39
CA GLU A 185 5.17 -22.26 11.41
C GLU A 185 4.17 -21.09 11.57
N GLY A 186 4.17 -20.42 12.73
CA GLY A 186 3.25 -19.34 13.01
C GLY A 186 3.36 -18.80 14.43
N LEU A 187 2.56 -17.78 14.71
CA LEU A 187 2.48 -17.11 16.01
C LEU A 187 1.05 -17.16 16.54
N TYR A 188 0.88 -16.71 17.77
CA TYR A 188 -0.38 -16.76 18.49
C TYR A 188 -0.91 -15.35 18.73
N ALA A 189 -2.21 -15.13 18.54
CA ALA A 189 -2.93 -13.93 18.95
C ALA A 189 -4.02 -14.28 19.96
N LEU A 190 -4.48 -13.33 20.78
CA LEU A 190 -5.58 -13.59 21.72
C LEU A 190 -6.90 -13.77 20.95
N LYS A 191 -7.70 -14.77 21.34
CA LYS A 191 -9.01 -15.05 20.72
C LYS A 191 -9.96 -13.85 20.77
N ASP A 192 -9.90 -13.06 21.84
CA ASP A 192 -10.73 -11.87 22.05
C ASP A 192 -10.33 -10.70 21.13
N GLU A 193 -9.09 -10.68 20.64
CA GLU A 193 -8.58 -9.64 19.73
C GLU A 193 -8.75 -10.03 18.24
N LEU A 194 -9.07 -11.30 17.94
CA LEU A 194 -9.29 -11.76 16.57
C LEU A 194 -10.34 -10.97 15.78
N PRO A 195 -11.49 -10.56 16.36
CA PRO A 195 -12.45 -9.73 15.61
C PRO A 195 -11.81 -8.44 15.09
N THR A 196 -11.04 -7.74 15.92
CA THR A 196 -10.32 -6.53 15.53
C THR A 196 -9.30 -6.80 14.43
N LEU A 197 -8.53 -7.89 14.55
CA LEU A 197 -7.56 -8.29 13.53
C LEU A 197 -8.28 -8.59 12.20
N ILE A 198 -9.32 -9.42 12.21
CA ILE A 198 -10.08 -9.79 11.00
C ILE A 198 -10.68 -8.55 10.34
N ASP A 199 -11.28 -7.64 11.11
CA ASP A 199 -11.87 -6.40 10.59
C ASP A 199 -10.81 -5.53 9.90
N ARG A 200 -9.62 -5.39 10.49
CA ARG A 200 -8.52 -4.63 9.91
C ARG A 200 -7.96 -5.26 8.63
N LEU A 201 -7.75 -6.58 8.64
CA LEU A 201 -7.31 -7.30 7.45
C LEU A 201 -8.33 -7.20 6.34
N PHE A 202 -9.61 -7.34 6.67
CA PHE A 202 -10.70 -7.23 5.71
C PHE A 202 -10.80 -5.81 5.13
N GLN A 203 -10.62 -4.76 5.95
CA GLN A 203 -10.51 -3.39 5.46
C GLN A 203 -9.33 -3.20 4.50
N ASN A 204 -8.16 -3.75 4.81
CA ASN A 204 -6.98 -3.70 3.94
C ASN A 204 -7.20 -4.45 2.63
N TYR A 205 -7.75 -5.66 2.69
CA TYR A 205 -8.13 -6.46 1.52
C TYR A 205 -9.16 -5.71 0.68
N LYS A 206 -10.21 -5.16 1.29
CA LYS A 206 -11.25 -4.45 0.55
C LYS A 206 -10.73 -3.18 -0.10
N ALA A 207 -9.83 -2.44 0.57
CA ALA A 207 -9.12 -1.33 -0.03
C ALA A 207 -8.28 -1.81 -1.23
N LEU A 208 -7.53 -2.91 -1.10
CA LEU A 208 -6.76 -3.48 -2.21
C LEU A 208 -7.62 -3.99 -3.37
N PHE A 209 -8.70 -4.68 -3.05
CA PHE A 209 -9.67 -5.17 -4.01
C PHE A 209 -10.26 -4.01 -4.78
N ASP A 210 -10.68 -2.96 -4.09
CA ASP A 210 -11.12 -1.72 -4.70
C ASP A 210 -10.02 -1.17 -5.61
N LEU A 211 -8.76 -1.08 -5.17
CA LEU A 211 -7.66 -0.60 -6.01
C LEU A 211 -7.47 -1.42 -7.29
N ASN A 212 -7.51 -2.75 -7.18
CA ASN A 212 -7.41 -3.64 -8.33
C ASN A 212 -8.69 -3.61 -9.19
N PHE A 213 -9.86 -3.44 -8.60
CA PHE A 213 -11.14 -3.30 -9.29
C PHE A 213 -11.24 -1.98 -10.06
N TYR A 214 -10.64 -0.92 -9.50
CA TYR A 214 -10.42 0.39 -10.13
C TYR A 214 -9.26 0.36 -11.15
N THR A 215 -8.41 -0.66 -11.18
CA THR A 215 -7.42 -0.80 -12.27
C THR A 215 -8.02 -1.24 -13.61
N CYS A 216 -9.30 -1.65 -13.62
CA CYS A 216 -10.06 -1.76 -14.85
C CYS A 216 -10.55 -0.37 -15.26
N ALA A 217 -9.98 0.17 -16.34
CA ALA A 217 -10.28 1.53 -16.76
C ALA A 217 -11.77 1.73 -17.07
N ASP A 218 -12.47 0.69 -17.55
CA ASP A 218 -13.92 0.71 -17.81
C ASP A 218 -14.76 0.97 -16.54
N ASN A 219 -14.36 0.43 -15.39
CA ASN A 219 -15.07 0.64 -14.12
C ASN A 219 -14.94 2.08 -13.62
N LEU A 220 -13.74 2.62 -13.79
CA LEU A 220 -13.43 3.97 -13.35
C LEU A 220 -14.08 5.01 -14.27
N VAL A 221 -14.07 4.77 -15.59
CA VAL A 221 -14.83 5.52 -16.59
C VAL A 221 -16.33 5.53 -16.26
N ASN A 222 -16.90 4.37 -15.90
CA ASN A 222 -18.32 4.28 -15.54
C ASN A 222 -18.67 5.04 -14.23
N LEU A 223 -17.81 5.00 -13.21
CA LEU A 223 -18.00 5.77 -11.98
C LEU A 223 -17.85 7.29 -12.19
N ILE A 224 -16.93 7.67 -13.06
CA ILE A 224 -16.70 9.03 -13.53
C ILE A 224 -17.95 9.57 -14.26
N ASN A 225 -18.49 8.78 -15.19
CA ASN A 225 -19.64 9.16 -16.01
C ASN A 225 -20.96 9.15 -15.22
N ALA A 226 -21.07 8.36 -14.15
CA ALA A 226 -22.25 8.30 -13.28
C ALA A 226 -22.41 9.53 -12.35
N GLN A 227 -21.42 10.42 -12.29
CA GLN A 227 -21.51 11.68 -11.57
C GLN A 227 -21.88 12.81 -12.55
N GLU A 228 -23.13 12.84 -12.99
CA GLU A 228 -23.74 13.80 -13.96
C GLU A 228 -23.50 15.30 -13.65
N VAL A 229 -22.86 15.65 -12.54
CA VAL A 229 -22.80 17.02 -11.97
C VAL A 229 -21.80 17.94 -12.67
N TYR A 230 -20.91 17.43 -13.54
CA TYR A 230 -19.77 18.21 -14.06
C TYR A 230 -19.71 18.35 -15.58
N SER A 231 -20.77 17.98 -16.31
CA SER A 231 -20.80 17.82 -17.78
C SER A 231 -20.36 19.06 -18.59
N ASP A 232 -20.37 20.26 -18.01
CA ASP A 232 -19.98 21.51 -18.70
C ASP A 232 -18.83 22.29 -18.02
N SER A 233 -18.00 21.64 -17.19
CA SER A 233 -16.95 22.32 -16.39
C SER A 233 -15.51 21.86 -16.71
N GLU A 234 -14.52 22.69 -16.39
CA GLU A 234 -13.08 22.37 -16.40
C GLU A 234 -12.77 21.01 -15.72
N THR A 235 -13.51 20.68 -14.66
CA THR A 235 -13.42 19.40 -13.94
C THR A 235 -13.86 18.21 -14.81
N GLY A 236 -14.90 18.36 -15.62
CA GLY A 236 -15.39 17.30 -16.53
C GLY A 236 -14.37 16.94 -17.61
N GLN A 237 -13.65 17.93 -18.15
CA GLN A 237 -12.59 17.71 -19.15
C GLN A 237 -11.40 16.94 -18.56
N ILE A 238 -11.02 17.27 -17.33
CA ILE A 238 -9.92 16.60 -16.62
C ILE A 238 -10.27 15.16 -16.30
N ILE A 239 -11.51 14.93 -15.87
CA ILE A 239 -12.04 13.60 -15.60
C ILE A 239 -11.96 12.71 -16.87
N ASP A 240 -12.39 13.21 -18.03
CA ASP A 240 -12.27 12.50 -19.32
C ASP A 240 -10.81 12.23 -19.70
N LYS A 241 -9.92 13.20 -19.46
CA LYS A 241 -8.48 13.05 -19.73
C LYS A 241 -7.86 11.94 -18.87
N VAL A 242 -8.16 11.90 -17.57
CA VAL A 242 -7.68 10.84 -16.66
C VAL A 242 -8.20 9.48 -17.08
N ALA A 243 -9.50 9.38 -17.39
CA ALA A 243 -10.13 8.16 -17.89
C ALA A 243 -9.43 7.62 -19.15
N LYS A 244 -9.20 8.47 -20.16
CA LYS A 244 -8.47 8.09 -21.39
C LYS A 244 -7.03 7.66 -21.12
N SER A 245 -6.33 8.34 -20.21
CA SER A 245 -4.96 7.96 -19.86
C SER A 245 -4.89 6.64 -19.10
N LEU A 246 -5.90 6.31 -18.28
CA LEU A 246 -6.02 5.01 -17.62
C LEU A 246 -6.28 3.87 -18.63
N LEU A 247 -7.15 4.08 -19.62
CA LEU A 247 -7.35 3.11 -20.70
C LEU A 247 -6.04 2.83 -21.46
N LYS A 248 -5.30 3.88 -21.81
CA LYS A 248 -3.97 3.73 -22.43
C LYS A 248 -2.96 3.03 -21.51
N ALA A 249 -3.05 3.22 -20.20
CA ALA A 249 -2.18 2.55 -19.24
C ALA A 249 -2.42 1.04 -19.26
N GLU A 250 -3.69 0.61 -19.29
CA GLU A 250 -4.10 -0.79 -19.37
C GLU A 250 -3.61 -1.45 -20.66
N GLU A 251 -3.68 -0.74 -21.79
CA GLU A 251 -3.14 -1.17 -23.08
C GLU A 251 -1.60 -1.08 -23.19
N ASN A 252 -0.92 -0.70 -22.11
CA ASN A 252 0.52 -0.41 -22.08
C ASN A 252 0.98 0.69 -23.06
N SER A 253 0.08 1.48 -23.63
CA SER A 253 0.35 2.54 -24.61
C SER A 253 0.60 3.92 -23.99
N LEU A 254 0.31 4.12 -22.69
CA LEU A 254 0.57 5.38 -22.00
C LEU A 254 2.08 5.66 -21.86
N GLY A 255 2.53 6.82 -22.36
CA GLY A 255 3.89 7.33 -22.18
C GLY A 255 4.11 8.00 -20.81
N TYR A 256 5.35 8.00 -20.32
CA TYR A 256 5.69 8.58 -19.01
C TYR A 256 5.36 10.08 -18.93
N ASP A 257 5.81 10.88 -19.90
CA ASP A 257 5.64 12.34 -19.83
C ASP A 257 4.17 12.75 -20.03
N GLU A 258 3.41 11.98 -20.82
CA GLU A 258 1.95 12.11 -20.94
C GLU A 258 1.28 11.87 -19.58
N GLY A 259 1.60 10.75 -18.92
CA GLY A 259 1.06 10.42 -17.60
C GLY A 259 1.37 11.47 -16.53
N VAL A 260 2.60 11.97 -16.50
CA VAL A 260 3.02 13.07 -15.62
C VAL A 260 2.20 14.32 -15.88
N SER A 261 2.05 14.74 -17.14
CA SER A 261 1.27 15.93 -17.52
C SER A 261 -0.17 15.85 -17.03
N VAL A 262 -0.84 14.70 -17.27
CA VAL A 262 -2.22 14.47 -16.86
C VAL A 262 -2.35 14.48 -15.33
N CYS A 263 -1.44 13.84 -14.61
CA CYS A 263 -1.45 13.85 -13.14
C CYS A 263 -1.26 15.26 -12.56
N LYS A 264 -0.35 16.07 -13.11
CA LYS A 264 -0.13 17.45 -12.63
C LYS A 264 -1.39 18.30 -12.75
N GLU A 265 -2.01 18.30 -13.93
CA GLU A 265 -3.25 19.05 -14.18
C GLU A 265 -4.38 18.59 -13.24
N THR A 266 -4.50 17.28 -13.05
CA THR A 266 -5.52 16.69 -12.19
C THR A 266 -5.29 17.05 -10.71
N LEU A 267 -4.06 16.96 -10.21
CA LEU A 267 -3.72 17.33 -8.84
C LEU A 267 -3.97 18.83 -8.56
N SER A 268 -3.63 19.70 -9.52
CA SER A 268 -3.97 21.14 -9.41
C SER A 268 -5.47 21.35 -9.25
N THR A 269 -6.27 20.60 -10.01
CA THR A 269 -7.74 20.69 -9.96
C THR A 269 -8.31 20.10 -8.68
N ILE A 270 -7.78 18.97 -8.22
CA ILE A 270 -8.15 18.37 -6.93
C ILE A 270 -7.88 19.38 -5.80
N SER A 271 -6.69 19.97 -5.75
CA SER A 271 -6.32 20.95 -4.73
C SER A 271 -7.25 22.17 -4.74
N LYS A 272 -7.51 22.76 -5.92
CA LYS A 272 -8.45 23.89 -6.07
C LYS A 272 -9.88 23.52 -5.64
N THR A 273 -10.34 22.33 -6.00
CA THR A 273 -11.71 21.87 -5.71
C THR A 273 -11.88 21.58 -4.22
N ILE A 274 -10.91 20.92 -3.58
CA ILE A 274 -10.91 20.66 -2.15
C ILE A 274 -10.83 21.97 -1.36
N GLY A 275 -10.00 22.92 -1.80
CA GLY A 275 -9.94 24.25 -1.16
C GLY A 275 -11.26 25.04 -1.19
N LYS A 276 -12.10 24.80 -2.21
CA LYS A 276 -13.41 25.49 -2.37
C LYS A 276 -14.56 24.75 -1.70
N PHE A 277 -14.62 23.43 -1.84
CA PHE A 277 -15.80 22.62 -1.49
C PHE A 277 -15.52 21.58 -0.41
N GLY A 278 -14.28 21.48 0.08
CA GLY A 278 -13.83 20.39 0.94
C GLY A 278 -13.75 19.05 0.20
N ILE A 279 -13.57 17.97 0.96
CA ILE A 279 -13.47 16.62 0.42
C ILE A 279 -14.87 16.09 0.11
N THR A 280 -15.15 15.83 -1.16
CA THR A 280 -16.40 15.23 -1.65
C THR A 280 -16.14 13.82 -2.18
N PRO A 281 -17.16 12.96 -2.34
CA PRO A 281 -17.00 11.67 -3.00
C PRO A 281 -16.36 11.77 -4.39
N SER A 282 -16.66 12.82 -5.14
CA SER A 282 -16.07 13.10 -6.46
C SER A 282 -14.57 13.37 -6.38
N THR A 283 -14.13 14.24 -5.46
CA THR A 283 -12.69 14.53 -5.29
C THR A 283 -11.94 13.32 -4.76
N GLN A 284 -12.58 12.50 -3.91
CA GLN A 284 -12.00 11.23 -3.46
C GLN A 284 -11.77 10.27 -4.63
N ASN A 285 -12.79 10.06 -5.47
CA ASN A 285 -12.70 9.17 -6.63
C ASN A 285 -11.65 9.67 -7.64
N LEU A 286 -11.63 10.98 -7.93
CA LEU A 286 -10.64 11.56 -8.83
C LEU A 286 -9.22 11.44 -8.29
N THR A 287 -9.03 11.64 -6.97
CA THR A 287 -7.73 11.43 -6.32
C THR A 287 -7.29 9.98 -6.45
N LYS A 288 -8.18 9.01 -6.19
CA LYS A 288 -7.89 7.57 -6.34
C LYS A 288 -7.51 7.23 -7.79
N ALA A 289 -8.25 7.74 -8.77
CA ALA A 289 -7.95 7.58 -10.19
C ALA A 289 -6.55 8.12 -10.54
N THR A 290 -6.22 9.29 -10.01
CA THR A 290 -4.92 9.94 -10.22
C THR A 290 -3.78 9.13 -9.59
N VAL A 291 -4.00 8.54 -8.42
CA VAL A 291 -3.02 7.62 -7.80
C VAL A 291 -2.77 6.43 -8.71
N LEU A 292 -3.83 5.79 -9.24
CA LEU A 292 -3.67 4.63 -10.14
C LEU A 292 -2.96 5.01 -11.44
N LEU A 293 -3.29 6.16 -12.02
CA LEU A 293 -2.62 6.68 -13.21
C LEU A 293 -1.13 6.93 -12.92
N SER A 294 -0.81 7.48 -11.75
CA SER A 294 0.56 7.67 -11.28
C SER A 294 1.31 6.35 -11.19
N LEU A 295 0.72 5.34 -10.55
CA LEU A 295 1.32 4.02 -10.44
C LEU A 295 1.56 3.36 -11.80
N ALA A 296 0.68 3.58 -12.78
CA ALA A 296 0.79 3.00 -14.11
C ALA A 296 2.03 3.47 -14.87
N PHE A 297 2.37 4.76 -14.81
CA PHE A 297 3.60 5.25 -15.44
C PHE A 297 4.83 5.14 -14.54
N ILE A 298 4.69 5.08 -13.20
CA ILE A 298 5.80 4.80 -12.28
C ILE A 298 6.44 3.45 -12.59
N LYS A 299 5.64 2.42 -12.91
CA LYS A 299 6.17 1.10 -13.33
C LYS A 299 7.03 1.19 -14.60
N LYS A 300 6.86 2.23 -15.42
CA LYS A 300 7.66 2.52 -16.62
C LYS A 300 8.74 3.58 -16.36
N SER A 301 8.89 4.04 -15.11
CA SER A 301 9.78 5.14 -14.75
C SER A 301 11.24 4.76 -15.00
N PRO A 302 12.10 5.73 -15.38
CA PRO A 302 13.54 5.55 -15.26
C PRO A 302 13.94 5.15 -13.83
N MET A 303 15.03 4.39 -13.69
CA MET A 303 15.65 4.07 -12.40
C MET A 303 15.92 5.35 -11.60
N LEU A 304 16.21 5.22 -10.30
CA LEU A 304 16.42 6.35 -9.37
C LEU A 304 17.19 7.53 -9.98
N GLY A 305 18.29 7.26 -10.70
CA GLY A 305 19.06 8.28 -11.43
C GLY A 305 18.21 9.12 -12.41
N GLY A 306 17.51 8.49 -13.36
CA GLY A 306 16.75 9.24 -14.37
C GLY A 306 15.49 9.93 -13.84
N LEU A 307 14.93 9.48 -12.70
CA LEU A 307 13.86 10.24 -12.02
C LEU A 307 14.41 11.57 -11.47
N LEU A 308 15.61 11.53 -10.86
CA LEU A 308 16.27 12.71 -10.31
C LEU A 308 16.67 13.71 -11.40
N GLU A 309 17.07 13.24 -12.59
CA GLU A 309 17.34 14.11 -13.76
C GLU A 309 16.08 14.87 -14.17
N LYS A 310 14.94 14.17 -14.23
CA LYS A 310 13.66 14.80 -14.57
C LYS A 310 13.22 15.79 -13.51
N MET A 311 13.46 15.53 -12.23
CA MET A 311 13.19 16.50 -11.15
C MET A 311 13.98 17.79 -11.35
N GLN A 312 15.26 17.69 -11.72
CA GLN A 312 16.15 18.84 -11.90
C GLN A 312 15.84 19.69 -13.14
N ALA A 313 15.21 19.08 -14.14
CA ALA A 313 14.82 19.76 -15.36
C ALA A 313 13.54 20.60 -15.19
N ILE A 314 12.81 20.46 -14.08
CA ILE A 314 11.56 21.17 -13.83
C ILE A 314 11.82 22.41 -12.99
N SER A 315 11.95 23.55 -13.67
CA SER A 315 11.79 24.83 -12.99
C SER A 315 10.34 24.95 -12.53
N ALA A 316 10.09 25.04 -11.22
CA ALA A 316 8.78 25.43 -10.72
C ALA A 316 8.45 26.84 -11.26
N GLU A 317 7.68 26.90 -12.36
CA GLU A 317 7.37 28.14 -13.08
C GLU A 317 6.54 29.11 -12.21
N THR A 318 5.79 28.57 -11.25
CA THR A 318 4.97 29.34 -10.29
C THR A 318 5.05 28.75 -8.87
N GLU A 319 4.66 29.53 -7.85
CA GLU A 319 4.63 29.03 -6.48
C GLU A 319 3.52 27.98 -6.26
N ASP A 320 2.41 28.07 -7.00
CA ASP A 320 1.33 27.09 -6.95
C ASP A 320 1.69 25.77 -7.66
N SER A 321 2.53 25.81 -8.70
CA SER A 321 3.01 24.59 -9.36
C SER A 321 3.99 23.80 -8.48
N TYR A 322 4.69 24.47 -7.54
CA TYR A 322 5.62 23.80 -6.63
C TYR A 322 4.97 22.67 -5.84
N LEU A 323 3.80 22.91 -5.21
CA LEU A 323 3.14 21.89 -4.39
C LEU A 323 2.76 20.65 -5.19
N VAL A 324 2.27 20.86 -6.41
CA VAL A 324 1.86 19.79 -7.32
C VAL A 324 3.08 19.00 -7.80
N ASP A 325 4.14 19.70 -8.24
CA ASP A 325 5.38 19.09 -8.69
C ASP A 325 6.04 18.29 -7.56
N HIS A 326 6.17 18.91 -6.38
CA HIS A 326 6.70 18.30 -5.17
C HIS A 326 5.95 17.01 -4.81
N SER A 327 4.61 17.07 -4.75
CA SER A 327 3.78 15.92 -4.41
C SER A 327 3.92 14.79 -5.44
N LEU A 328 3.98 15.12 -6.73
CA LEU A 328 4.11 14.12 -7.79
C LEU A 328 5.48 13.46 -7.80
N PHE A 329 6.55 14.22 -7.62
CA PHE A 329 7.90 13.65 -7.54
C PHE A 329 8.14 12.91 -6.25
N LEU A 330 7.56 13.35 -5.14
CA LEU A 330 7.59 12.61 -3.88
C LEU A 330 6.91 11.25 -4.03
N ALA A 331 5.75 11.19 -4.71
CA ALA A 331 5.09 9.92 -5.01
C ALA A 331 5.98 8.98 -5.83
N ASN A 332 6.61 9.50 -6.90
CA ASN A 332 7.52 8.71 -7.72
C ASN A 332 8.73 8.22 -6.90
N LEU A 333 9.37 9.11 -6.14
CA LEU A 333 10.60 8.83 -5.41
C LEU A 333 10.35 7.83 -4.28
N THR A 334 9.26 8.00 -3.52
CA THR A 334 8.88 7.06 -2.46
C THR A 334 8.63 5.66 -3.02
N CYS A 335 7.95 5.53 -4.16
CA CYS A 335 7.75 4.24 -4.83
C CYS A 335 9.07 3.61 -5.31
N VAL A 336 9.97 4.40 -5.89
CA VAL A 336 11.29 3.91 -6.34
C VAL A 336 12.11 3.42 -5.16
N ILE A 337 12.18 4.18 -4.06
CA ILE A 337 12.92 3.79 -2.85
C ILE A 337 12.29 2.55 -2.21
N ALA A 338 10.96 2.45 -2.16
CA ALA A 338 10.29 1.23 -1.71
C ALA A 338 10.66 0.02 -2.58
N GLY A 339 10.77 0.22 -3.90
CA GLY A 339 11.31 -0.74 -4.86
C GLY A 339 12.71 -1.25 -4.49
N VAL A 340 13.62 -0.31 -4.22
CA VAL A 340 15.01 -0.60 -3.80
C VAL A 340 15.05 -1.35 -2.46
N MET A 341 14.14 -1.05 -1.55
CA MET A 341 13.98 -1.74 -0.26
C MET A 341 13.35 -3.13 -0.38
N GLY A 342 12.86 -3.52 -1.57
CA GLY A 342 12.11 -4.75 -1.77
C GLY A 342 10.67 -4.70 -1.25
N TRP A 343 10.15 -3.51 -0.94
CA TRP A 343 8.79 -3.26 -0.45
C TRP A 343 7.82 -3.08 -1.62
N ASN A 344 7.76 -4.09 -2.50
CA ASN A 344 7.24 -3.97 -3.87
C ASN A 344 5.73 -4.22 -3.99
N SER A 345 4.97 -4.18 -2.89
CA SER A 345 3.54 -4.45 -2.95
C SER A 345 2.80 -3.28 -3.60
N ASN A 346 1.80 -3.57 -4.45
CA ASN A 346 0.94 -2.52 -5.03
C ASN A 346 0.29 -1.67 -3.92
N LEU A 347 -0.03 -2.28 -2.77
CA LEU A 347 -0.55 -1.58 -1.60
C LEU A 347 0.45 -0.57 -1.04
N THR A 348 1.72 -0.94 -0.92
CA THR A 348 2.79 -0.04 -0.46
C THR A 348 2.89 1.16 -1.38
N TYR A 349 2.95 0.93 -2.69
CA TYR A 349 3.03 2.03 -3.66
C TYR A 349 1.79 2.92 -3.62
N TYR A 350 0.61 2.32 -3.51
CA TYR A 350 -0.63 3.09 -3.35
C TYR A 350 -0.60 3.99 -2.12
N LYS A 351 -0.21 3.45 -0.96
CA LYS A 351 -0.11 4.20 0.31
C LYS A 351 0.84 5.39 0.18
N LEU A 352 2.02 5.16 -0.41
CA LEU A 352 3.04 6.18 -0.59
C LEU A 352 2.60 7.27 -1.58
N THR A 353 1.99 6.89 -2.70
CA THR A 353 1.49 7.84 -3.70
C THR A 353 0.33 8.67 -3.14
N LEU A 354 -0.65 8.04 -2.47
CA LEU A 354 -1.77 8.78 -1.87
C LEU A 354 -1.29 9.70 -0.75
N ALA A 355 -0.40 9.23 0.14
CA ALA A 355 0.21 10.08 1.16
C ALA A 355 0.92 11.29 0.53
N SER A 356 1.68 11.06 -0.55
CA SER A 356 2.39 12.13 -1.27
C SER A 356 1.45 13.16 -1.86
N PHE A 357 0.26 12.77 -2.34
CA PHE A 357 -0.70 13.74 -2.89
C PHE A 357 -1.43 14.56 -1.83
N ILE A 358 -1.54 14.06 -0.59
CA ILE A 358 -2.37 14.66 0.46
C ILE A 358 -1.57 15.38 1.55
N HIS A 359 -0.32 15.00 1.83
CA HIS A 359 0.43 15.46 3.01
C HIS A 359 0.44 16.98 3.22
N ASP A 360 0.74 17.76 2.16
CA ASP A 360 0.82 19.23 2.20
C ASP A 360 -0.48 19.92 1.73
N MET A 361 -1.51 19.15 1.36
CA MET A 361 -2.78 19.69 0.84
C MET A 361 -3.51 20.67 1.79
N PRO A 362 -3.45 20.52 3.13
CA PRO A 362 -4.06 21.51 4.03
C PRO A 362 -3.36 22.87 4.06
N LEU A 363 -2.16 23.00 3.49
CA LEU A 363 -1.41 24.25 3.52
C LEU A 363 -2.03 25.30 2.60
N LYS A 364 -2.49 26.41 3.19
CA LYS A 364 -3.06 27.55 2.44
C LYS A 364 -2.00 28.40 1.75
N ASN A 365 -0.78 28.42 2.28
CA ASN A 365 0.34 29.19 1.73
C ASN A 365 1.42 28.22 1.21
N PRO A 366 1.58 28.08 -0.12
CA PRO A 366 2.57 27.19 -0.74
C PRO A 366 4.03 27.48 -0.34
N LYS A 367 4.34 28.67 0.19
CA LYS A 367 5.69 28.99 0.66
C LYS A 367 6.06 28.19 1.91
N LEU A 368 5.08 27.81 2.73
CA LEU A 368 5.30 27.05 3.97
C LEU A 368 5.75 25.62 3.67
N ALA A 369 5.31 25.04 2.55
CA ALA A 369 5.72 23.72 2.08
C ALA A 369 7.19 23.63 1.65
N LYS A 370 7.99 24.69 1.80
CA LYS A 370 9.44 24.65 1.52
C LYS A 370 10.26 24.39 2.77
N PHE A 371 9.70 24.68 3.95
CA PHE A 371 10.38 24.53 5.22
C PHE A 371 10.37 23.08 5.68
N ARG A 372 11.48 22.66 6.29
CA ARG A 372 11.68 21.27 6.75
C ARG A 372 11.66 21.13 8.27
N SER A 373 11.92 22.23 8.98
CA SER A 373 11.98 22.23 10.44
C SER A 373 11.41 23.52 11.02
N LEU A 374 10.94 23.44 12.26
CA LEU A 374 10.49 24.61 13.01
C LEU A 374 11.62 25.63 13.19
N GLN A 375 12.87 25.19 13.33
CA GLN A 375 14.03 26.08 13.42
C GLN A 375 14.20 26.91 12.14
N GLU A 376 14.11 26.27 10.97
CA GLU A 376 14.20 26.96 9.68
C GLU A 376 13.05 27.95 9.49
N LEU A 377 11.83 27.53 9.85
CA LEU A 377 10.64 28.39 9.78
C LEU A 377 10.77 29.60 10.72
N MET A 378 11.19 29.39 11.96
CA MET A 378 11.39 30.44 12.96
C MET A 378 12.47 31.44 12.53
N SER A 379 13.50 31.00 11.80
CA SER A 379 14.51 31.91 11.26
C SER A 379 13.98 32.90 10.21
N LYS A 380 12.75 32.66 9.72
CA LYS A 380 12.05 33.50 8.74
C LYS A 380 10.63 33.87 9.20
N CYS A 381 10.38 33.88 10.52
CA CYS A 381 9.05 34.10 11.08
C CYS A 381 8.46 35.47 10.74
N ASP A 382 9.29 36.48 10.49
CA ASP A 382 8.85 37.84 10.14
C ASP A 382 8.07 37.92 8.81
N ILE A 383 8.06 36.83 8.03
CA ILE A 383 7.40 36.73 6.73
C ILE A 383 5.97 36.15 6.86
N PHE A 384 5.67 35.43 7.94
CA PHE A 384 4.43 34.69 8.10
C PHE A 384 3.65 35.15 9.32
N SER A 385 2.33 35.19 9.19
CA SER A 385 1.43 35.46 10.31
C SER A 385 1.44 34.31 11.33
N GLU A 386 1.06 34.61 12.56
CA GLU A 386 0.92 33.59 13.62
C GLU A 386 -0.09 32.49 13.22
N GLU A 387 -1.18 32.85 12.52
CA GLU A 387 -2.15 31.90 11.98
C GLU A 387 -1.51 30.95 10.96
N GLU A 388 -0.68 31.46 10.06
CA GLU A 388 0.06 30.64 9.09
C GLU A 388 1.06 29.70 9.76
N LEU A 389 1.77 30.18 10.78
CA LEU A 389 2.72 29.36 11.54
C LEU A 389 2.00 28.23 12.29
N GLN A 390 0.89 28.54 12.97
CA GLN A 390 0.07 27.51 13.64
C GLN A 390 -0.57 26.55 12.63
N GLY A 391 -1.04 27.07 11.50
CA GLY A 391 -1.56 26.27 10.39
C GLY A 391 -0.51 25.28 9.88
N TYR A 392 0.75 25.72 9.74
CA TYR A 392 1.85 24.82 9.37
C TYR A 392 2.21 23.82 10.48
N ILE A 393 2.18 24.17 11.75
CA ILE A 393 2.45 23.17 12.80
C ILE A 393 1.34 22.11 12.84
N ASN A 394 0.09 22.50 12.57
CA ASN A 394 -1.07 21.64 12.65
C ASN A 394 -1.39 20.87 11.35
N HIS A 395 -0.81 21.24 10.21
CA HIS A 395 -1.17 20.61 8.92
C HIS A 395 -0.99 19.08 8.88
N PRO A 396 -0.03 18.43 9.59
CA PRO A 396 0.05 16.97 9.59
C PRO A 396 -1.20 16.33 10.23
N TYR A 397 -1.79 16.95 11.25
CA TYR A 397 -3.06 16.50 11.83
C TYR A 397 -4.23 16.71 10.88
N GLU A 398 -4.31 17.86 10.20
CA GLU A 398 -5.35 18.11 9.22
C GLU A 398 -5.24 17.16 8.02
N ALA A 399 -4.02 16.85 7.56
CA ALA A 399 -3.78 15.87 6.50
C ALA A 399 -4.21 14.46 6.92
N ALA A 400 -3.90 14.04 8.15
CA ALA A 400 -4.37 12.77 8.69
C ALA A 400 -5.90 12.70 8.76
N LYS A 401 -6.55 13.79 9.18
CA LYS A 401 -8.02 13.90 9.19
C LYS A 401 -8.63 13.89 7.79
N MET A 402 -7.96 14.51 6.82
CA MET A 402 -8.35 14.43 5.41
C MET A 402 -8.32 12.99 4.93
N ILE A 403 -7.24 12.27 5.20
CA ILE A 403 -7.10 10.84 4.90
C ILE A 403 -8.23 10.02 5.55
N GLU A 404 -8.54 10.23 6.83
CA GLU A 404 -9.64 9.54 7.52
C GLU A 404 -11.02 9.76 6.88
N SER A 405 -11.23 10.88 6.17
CA SER A 405 -12.46 11.15 5.45
C SER A 405 -12.59 10.36 4.14
N PHE A 406 -11.48 9.84 3.62
CA PHE A 406 -11.52 8.97 2.45
C PHE A 406 -12.12 7.63 2.85
N ARG A 407 -13.17 7.23 2.15
CA ARG A 407 -13.73 5.89 2.33
C ARG A 407 -12.80 4.86 1.73
N MET A 408 -12.70 3.68 2.33
CA MET A 408 -12.03 2.53 1.73
C MET A 408 -10.56 2.77 1.41
N ILE A 409 -9.82 3.36 2.35
CA ILE A 409 -8.36 3.49 2.25
C ILE A 409 -7.66 2.74 3.41
N PRO A 410 -6.42 2.29 3.21
CA PRO A 410 -5.65 1.67 4.28
C PRO A 410 -5.44 2.61 5.47
N PRO A 411 -5.61 2.13 6.72
CA PRO A 411 -5.60 2.99 7.90
C PRO A 411 -4.21 3.55 8.26
N ASP A 412 -3.14 2.96 7.74
CA ASP A 412 -1.75 3.37 8.01
C ASP A 412 -1.28 4.58 7.20
N ILE A 413 -2.03 5.01 6.18
CA ILE A 413 -1.72 6.23 5.41
C ILE A 413 -1.77 7.47 6.32
N ALA A 414 -2.71 7.49 7.27
CA ALA A 414 -2.84 8.59 8.23
C ALA A 414 -1.56 8.76 9.06
N SER A 415 -0.91 7.65 9.44
CA SER A 415 0.37 7.70 10.15
C SER A 415 1.48 8.29 9.28
N ILE A 416 1.55 7.93 7.99
CA ILE A 416 2.58 8.47 7.07
C ILE A 416 2.47 9.99 6.98
N VAL A 417 1.26 10.50 6.74
CA VAL A 417 1.03 11.95 6.64
C VAL A 417 1.09 12.66 7.99
N LEU A 418 0.91 11.97 9.12
CA LEU A 418 1.12 12.57 10.44
C LEU A 418 2.61 12.66 10.80
N GLU A 419 3.42 11.73 10.28
CA GLU A 419 4.83 11.55 10.61
C GLU A 419 5.80 12.32 9.71
N HIS A 420 5.34 12.88 8.59
CA HIS A 420 6.23 13.35 7.52
C HIS A 420 7.16 14.53 7.88
N HIS A 421 6.97 15.16 9.05
CA HIS A 421 7.86 16.15 9.65
C HIS A 421 8.52 15.72 10.97
N GLU A 422 8.31 14.46 11.37
CA GLU A 422 9.03 13.86 12.50
C GLU A 422 10.49 13.61 12.13
N ARG A 423 11.35 13.48 13.14
CA ARG A 423 12.79 13.31 12.95
C ARG A 423 13.33 12.15 13.77
N PRO A 424 14.40 11.47 13.32
CA PRO A 424 14.99 10.34 14.05
C PRO A 424 15.37 10.68 15.49
N ASP A 425 15.80 11.93 15.72
CA ASP A 425 16.22 12.50 17.00
C ASP A 425 15.06 12.95 17.92
N GLY A 426 13.81 12.87 17.46
CA GLY A 426 12.64 13.33 18.20
C GLY A 426 12.43 14.85 18.20
N MET A 427 13.26 15.61 17.47
CA MET A 427 13.15 17.08 17.38
C MET A 427 12.16 17.55 16.29
N GLY A 428 11.48 16.62 15.63
CA GLY A 428 10.47 16.89 14.62
C GLY A 428 9.13 17.33 15.22
N PHE A 429 8.09 17.35 14.39
CA PHE A 429 6.73 17.70 14.79
C PHE A 429 5.71 16.89 13.97
N PRO A 430 4.45 16.75 14.42
CA PRO A 430 3.84 17.43 15.57
C PRO A 430 3.96 16.67 16.90
N ARG A 431 4.21 15.37 16.89
CA ARG A 431 4.20 14.52 18.10
C ARG A 431 5.54 14.43 18.81
N LYS A 432 6.63 14.85 18.15
CA LYS A 432 8.01 14.83 18.71
C LYS A 432 8.45 13.42 19.07
N ILE A 433 8.17 12.49 18.15
CA ILE A 433 8.49 11.07 18.33
C ILE A 433 9.85 10.74 17.68
N ASN A 434 10.59 9.80 18.27
CA ASN A 434 11.89 9.39 17.75
C ASN A 434 11.78 8.20 16.79
N TYR A 435 12.93 7.79 16.22
CA TYR A 435 13.01 6.72 15.22
C TYR A 435 12.34 5.39 15.61
N ASN A 436 12.22 5.05 16.91
CA ASN A 436 11.57 3.81 17.34
C ASN A 436 10.05 3.87 17.17
N SER A 437 9.46 5.06 17.22
CA SER A 437 8.02 5.27 17.20
C SER A 437 7.48 5.69 15.83
N ILE A 438 8.36 6.03 14.87
CA ILE A 438 7.99 6.36 13.49
C ILE A 438 7.82 5.07 12.69
N THR A 439 6.73 4.98 11.91
CA THR A 439 6.43 3.80 11.08
C THR A 439 7.46 3.62 9.95
N PRO A 440 7.74 2.39 9.47
CA PRO A 440 8.69 2.17 8.37
C PRO A 440 8.36 2.97 7.10
N LEU A 441 7.08 3.05 6.72
CA LEU A 441 6.65 3.88 5.59
C LEU A 441 6.78 5.37 5.89
N GLY A 442 6.52 5.81 7.13
CA GLY A 442 6.80 7.17 7.58
C GLY A 442 8.29 7.53 7.48
N LYS A 443 9.19 6.64 7.91
CA LYS A 443 10.65 6.82 7.79
C LYS A 443 11.09 6.97 6.33
N LEU A 444 10.58 6.10 5.44
CA LEU A 444 10.85 6.17 4.00
C LEU A 444 10.34 7.47 3.41
N PHE A 445 9.12 7.87 3.80
CA PHE A 445 8.50 9.10 3.35
C PHE A 445 9.31 10.33 3.78
N ILE A 446 9.73 10.42 5.04
CA ILE A 446 10.57 11.51 5.58
C ILE A 446 11.87 11.65 4.78
N VAL A 447 12.60 10.54 4.58
CA VAL A 447 13.86 10.58 3.82
C VAL A 447 13.63 11.03 2.38
N SER A 448 12.58 10.53 1.74
CA SER A 448 12.20 10.89 0.38
C SER A 448 11.81 12.37 0.28
N HIS A 449 11.05 12.86 1.26
CA HIS A 449 10.57 14.22 1.36
C HIS A 449 11.72 15.23 1.49
N ASP A 450 12.72 14.91 2.31
CA ASP A 450 13.93 15.71 2.45
C ASP A 450 14.76 15.73 1.16
N ILE A 451 14.88 14.60 0.46
CA ILE A 451 15.57 14.53 -0.83
C ILE A 451 14.90 15.42 -1.87
N VAL A 452 13.56 15.29 -2.04
CA VAL A 452 12.80 16.12 -2.99
C VAL A 452 12.98 17.60 -2.67
N SER A 453 12.79 17.98 -1.41
CA SER A 453 12.90 19.37 -0.97
C SER A 453 14.30 19.94 -1.18
N TYR A 454 15.35 19.15 -0.90
CA TYR A 454 16.73 19.55 -1.13
C TYR A 454 17.03 19.82 -2.61
N ILE A 455 16.52 18.97 -3.51
CA ILE A 455 16.71 19.13 -4.96
C ILE A 455 16.04 20.40 -5.45
N PHE A 456 14.76 20.58 -5.11
CA PHE A 456 14.00 21.76 -5.53
C PHE A 456 14.55 23.08 -4.98
N ASN A 457 15.08 23.09 -3.75
CA ASN A 457 15.64 24.31 -3.15
C ASN A 457 16.99 24.72 -3.74
N LYS A 458 17.80 23.79 -4.28
CA LYS A 458 19.12 24.13 -4.85
C LYS A 458 19.06 24.83 -6.20
N GLU A 459 18.04 24.56 -7.02
CA GLU A 459 17.88 25.19 -8.34
C GLU A 459 17.70 26.71 -8.26
N LYS A 460 17.00 27.22 -7.23
CA LYS A 460 16.84 28.68 -7.02
C LYS A 460 18.17 29.39 -6.74
N ASN A 461 19.09 28.73 -6.05
CA ASN A 461 20.38 29.32 -5.73
C ASN A 461 21.33 29.32 -6.94
N GLN A 462 21.19 28.36 -7.87
CA GLN A 462 22.02 28.32 -9.09
C GLN A 462 21.47 29.23 -10.20
N SER A 463 20.15 29.38 -10.34
CA SER A 463 19.57 30.32 -11.31
C SER A 463 19.88 31.79 -10.99
N ALA A 464 20.15 32.12 -9.72
CA ALA A 464 20.66 33.43 -9.30
C ALA A 464 22.17 33.65 -9.59
N LEU A 465 22.93 32.60 -9.89
CA LEU A 465 24.40 32.62 -9.97
C LEU A 465 24.98 32.25 -11.34
N SER A 466 24.19 31.77 -12.32
CA SER A 466 24.75 31.37 -13.62
C SER A 466 23.92 31.81 -14.83
N SER A 467 24.07 33.07 -15.24
CA SER A 467 23.98 33.45 -16.65
C SER A 467 25.34 33.21 -17.32
N LYS A 468 25.70 31.95 -17.60
CA LYS A 468 26.66 31.48 -18.62
C LYS A 468 27.14 30.05 -18.31
N ASN A 469 26.69 29.12 -19.15
CA ASN A 469 27.34 27.87 -19.60
C ASN A 469 26.35 26.70 -19.59
N LYS A 470 25.69 26.53 -20.75
CA LYS A 470 24.83 25.41 -21.09
C LYS A 470 25.68 24.25 -21.63
N GLU A 471 26.36 23.53 -20.75
CA GLU A 471 26.79 22.15 -21.03
C GLU A 471 26.58 21.34 -19.74
N GLU A 472 25.47 20.60 -19.70
CA GLU A 472 25.09 19.76 -18.57
C GLU A 472 25.58 18.33 -18.80
N ARG A 473 26.45 17.85 -17.91
CA ARG A 473 26.95 16.46 -17.89
C ARG A 473 26.29 15.67 -16.74
N PRO A 474 26.04 14.36 -16.92
CA PRO A 474 25.47 13.47 -15.90
C PRO A 474 26.29 13.39 -14.59
N ASP A 475 27.56 13.79 -14.60
CA ASP A 475 28.43 13.80 -13.41
C ASP A 475 27.98 14.76 -12.28
N LYS A 476 27.18 15.79 -12.59
CA LYS A 476 26.66 16.74 -11.58
C LYS A 476 25.47 16.19 -10.78
N LEU A 477 24.71 15.24 -11.33
CA LEU A 477 23.47 14.74 -10.73
C LEU A 477 23.73 13.92 -9.47
N ASN A 478 24.59 12.90 -9.59
CA ASN A 478 25.07 12.12 -8.47
C ASN A 478 25.69 13.02 -7.40
N SER A 479 26.36 14.11 -7.80
CA SER A 479 26.99 15.03 -6.84
C SER A 479 26.00 15.70 -5.88
N ASN A 480 24.79 16.08 -6.31
CA ASN A 480 23.82 16.75 -5.44
C ASN A 480 23.22 15.79 -4.41
N LEU A 481 22.80 14.60 -4.85
CA LEU A 481 22.25 13.59 -3.95
C LEU A 481 23.34 13.01 -3.04
N ILE A 482 24.55 12.75 -3.54
CA ILE A 482 25.70 12.37 -2.72
C ILE A 482 26.03 13.47 -1.70
N THR A 483 25.91 14.75 -2.07
CA THR A 483 26.09 15.86 -1.12
C THR A 483 25.01 15.82 -0.04
N PHE A 484 23.74 15.67 -0.41
CA PHE A 484 22.64 15.52 0.55
C PHE A 484 22.89 14.37 1.51
N LEU A 485 23.23 13.19 0.97
CA LEU A 485 23.50 12.01 1.76
C LEU A 485 24.68 12.26 2.71
N ASN A 486 25.80 12.80 2.23
CA ASN A 486 26.94 13.12 3.10
C ASN A 486 26.57 14.10 4.23
N GLN A 487 25.76 15.12 3.94
CA GLN A 487 25.31 16.11 4.94
C GLN A 487 24.38 15.50 6.00
N HIS A 488 23.53 14.54 5.60
CA HIS A 488 22.49 13.97 6.47
C HIS A 488 22.86 12.58 7.02
N ARG A 489 24.07 12.09 6.73
CA ARG A 489 24.54 10.75 7.13
C ARG A 489 24.46 10.49 8.63
N MET A 490 24.69 11.51 9.46
CA MET A 490 24.61 11.38 10.92
C MET A 490 23.17 11.35 11.44
N LEU A 491 22.24 11.98 10.72
CA LEU A 491 20.82 12.04 11.10
C LEU A 491 20.14 10.68 10.91
N TYR A 492 20.45 9.98 9.82
CA TYR A 492 19.78 8.76 9.40
C TYR A 492 20.52 7.47 9.79
N GLN A 493 21.08 7.39 11.01
CA GLN A 493 21.86 6.21 11.46
C GLN A 493 21.09 5.20 12.32
N MET A 494 19.80 5.41 12.57
CA MET A 494 19.03 4.62 13.55
C MET A 494 17.86 3.86 12.91
N GLY A 495 17.70 2.57 13.26
CA GLY A 495 16.60 1.73 12.80
C GLY A 495 16.45 1.72 11.27
N ASP A 496 15.22 1.65 10.76
CA ASP A 496 14.97 1.59 9.31
C ASP A 496 15.47 2.83 8.56
N PHE A 497 15.65 3.99 9.21
CA PHE A 497 16.27 5.15 8.54
C PHE A 497 17.65 4.80 8.00
N LYS A 498 18.45 4.03 8.75
CA LYS A 498 19.76 3.56 8.31
C LYS A 498 19.64 2.62 7.12
N HIS A 499 18.71 1.67 7.18
CA HIS A 499 18.50 0.69 6.12
C HIS A 499 18.08 1.38 4.81
N ILE A 500 17.12 2.31 4.89
CA ILE A 500 16.66 3.13 3.76
C ILE A 500 17.81 3.96 3.18
N PHE A 501 18.53 4.67 4.06
CA PHE A 501 19.63 5.54 3.66
C PHE A 501 20.76 4.76 2.99
N ASP A 502 21.17 3.63 3.56
CA ASP A 502 22.20 2.75 3.00
C ASP A 502 21.74 2.13 1.67
N ALA A 503 20.46 1.76 1.55
CA ALA A 503 19.91 1.21 0.31
C ALA A 503 19.96 2.25 -0.83
N ILE A 504 19.60 3.50 -0.54
CA ILE A 504 19.73 4.62 -1.50
C ILE A 504 21.20 4.82 -1.88
N TRP A 505 22.09 4.88 -0.90
CA TRP A 505 23.53 5.07 -1.11
C TRP A 505 24.12 3.97 -2.01
N ASN A 506 23.86 2.70 -1.68
CA ASN A 506 24.36 1.56 -2.42
C ASN A 506 23.79 1.50 -3.84
N ASN A 507 22.52 1.84 -4.03
CA ASN A 507 21.92 1.88 -5.36
C ASN A 507 22.62 2.90 -6.25
N LEU A 508 22.89 4.11 -5.75
CA LEU A 508 23.58 5.17 -6.51
C LEU A 508 25.02 4.81 -6.88
N VAL A 509 25.77 4.23 -5.93
CA VAL A 509 27.15 3.79 -6.16
C VAL A 509 27.19 2.63 -7.15
N ASN A 510 26.24 1.69 -7.07
CA ASN A 510 26.19 0.54 -7.98
C ASN A 510 25.67 0.88 -9.38
N THR A 511 24.75 1.85 -9.53
CA THR A 511 24.29 2.34 -10.86
C THR A 511 25.37 3.09 -11.64
N SER A 512 26.47 3.47 -10.98
CA SER A 512 27.69 3.95 -11.65
C SER A 512 28.43 2.82 -12.40
N ASN A 513 27.95 1.57 -12.30
CA ASN A 513 28.48 0.39 -12.98
C ASN A 513 27.37 -0.23 -13.87
N PRO A 514 27.42 -0.10 -15.21
CA PRO A 514 26.28 -0.27 -16.11
C PRO A 514 25.82 -1.73 -16.36
N LYS A 515 26.05 -2.67 -15.42
CA LYS A 515 25.82 -4.11 -15.63
C LYS A 515 24.81 -4.80 -14.69
N SER A 516 24.15 -4.11 -13.77
CA SER A 516 23.12 -4.74 -12.92
C SER A 516 21.72 -4.20 -13.24
N SER A 517 21.13 -4.69 -14.33
CA SER A 517 19.71 -4.54 -14.62
C SER A 517 18.90 -5.49 -13.74
N ILE A 518 18.14 -4.97 -12.78
CA ILE A 518 17.03 -5.69 -12.16
C ILE A 518 15.86 -4.71 -12.04
N LEU A 519 15.03 -4.68 -13.07
CA LEU A 519 13.59 -4.41 -13.01
C LEU A 519 12.92 -5.43 -13.93
#